data_AF-A0A3M8HA84-F1
#
_entry.id   AF-A0A3M8HA84-F1
#
_cell.length_a   1.000
_cell.length_b   1.000
_cell.length_c   1.000
_cell.angle_alpha   90.00
_cell.angle_beta   90.00
_cell.angle_gamma   90.00
#
_symmetry.space_group_name_H-M   'P 1'
#
loop_
_entity.id
_entity.type
_entity.pdbx_description
1 polymer ?
#
loop_
_entity_poly.entity_id
_entity_poly.type
_entity_poly.pdbx_seq_one_letter_code
_entity_poly.pdbx_strand_id
1 'polypeptide(L)' 'MLVNLLILSITLLTLSLVLYIVGKLAEREWLKYFSIVPAIAGVIILIVVAVKYFFPGII' A
#
# COMPACT_ATOMS: atom_id res chain seq x y z
N MET A 1 15.33 -3.02 -9.63
CA MET A 1 14.60 -3.70 -8.53
C MET A 1 13.86 -2.73 -7.61
N LEU A 2 14.52 -1.71 -7.04
CA LEU A 2 13.87 -0.69 -6.17
C LEU A 2 12.72 0.06 -6.83
N VAL A 3 12.86 0.45 -8.10
CA VAL A 3 11.80 1.14 -8.86
C VAL A 3 10.54 0.27 -8.99
N ASN A 4 10.69 -1.05 -9.16
CA ASN A 4 9.55 -1.97 -9.25
C ASN A 4 8.79 -2.07 -7.92
N LEU A 5 9.51 -2.00 -6.78
CA LEU A 5 8.90 -1.99 -5.45
C LEU A 5 8.14 -0.70 -5.17
N LEU A 6 8.68 0.45 -5.63
CA LEU A 6 7.98 1.73 -5.55
C LEU A 6 6.69 1.72 -6.37
N ILE A 7 6.76 1.26 -7.62
CA ILE A 7 5.58 1.13 -8.48
C ILE A 7 4.55 0.23 -7.80
N LEU A 8 4.95 -0.95 -7.31
CA LEU A 8 4.06 -1.89 -6.62
C LEU A 8 3.37 -1.26 -5.39
N SER A 9 4.12 -0.52 -4.56
CA SER A 9 3.57 0.17 -3.39
C SER A 9 2.54 1.22 -3.78
N ILE A 10 2.83 2.03 -4.80
CA ILE A 10 1.88 3.03 -5.32
C ILE A 10 0.61 2.34 -5.80
N THR A 11 0.72 1.26 -6.58
CA THR A 11 -0.45 0.53 -7.08
C THR A 11 -1.31 -0.03 -5.96
N LEU A 12 -0.69 -0.57 -4.90
CA LEU A 12 -1.40 -1.10 -3.73
C LEU A 12 -2.11 0.01 -2.95
N LEU A 13 -1.48 1.16 -2.76
CA LEU A 13 -2.09 2.32 -2.12
C LEU A 13 -3.25 2.88 -2.95
N THR A 14 -3.10 2.97 -4.28
CA THR A 14 -4.19 3.38 -5.17
C THR A 14 -5.35 2.39 -5.10
N LEU A 15 -5.09 1.09 -5.15
CA LEU A 15 -6.11 0.05 -5.03
C LEU A 15 -6.86 0.14 -3.69
N SER A 16 -6.13 0.34 -2.59
CA SER A 16 -6.72 0.57 -1.27
C SER A 16 -7.66 1.78 -1.28
N LEU A 17 -7.21 2.91 -1.83
CA LEU A 17 -8.00 4.13 -1.88
C LEU A 17 -9.29 3.93 -2.69
N VAL A 18 -9.19 3.24 -3.83
CA VAL A 18 -10.35 2.90 -4.67
C VAL A 18 -11.32 2.00 -3.91
N LEU A 19 -10.86 0.94 -3.26
CA LEU A 19 -11.70 0.03 -2.47
C LEU A 19 -12.39 0.76 -1.32
N TYR A 20 -11.69 1.68 -0.66
CA TYR A 20 -12.26 2.49 0.42
C TYR A 20 -13.38 3.41 -0.10
N ILE A 21 -13.14 4.11 -1.21
CA ILE A 21 -14.13 5.00 -1.84
C ILE A 21 -15.35 4.19 -2.30
N VAL A 22 -15.14 3.06 -2.98
CA VAL A 22 -16.22 2.17 -3.42
C VAL A 22 -17.00 1.62 -2.23
N GLY A 23 -16.32 1.20 -1.16
CA GLY A 23 -16.96 0.75 0.08
C GLY A 23 -17.78 1.85 0.76
N LYS A 24 -17.32 3.11 0.69
CA LYS A 24 -18.05 4.27 1.18
C LYS A 24 -19.29 4.58 0.35
N LEU A 25 -19.17 4.53 -0.98
CA LEU A 25 -20.29 4.80 -1.91
C LEU A 25 -21.36 3.71 -1.88
N ALA A 26 -20.96 2.45 -1.72
CA ALA A 26 -21.87 1.32 -1.69
C ALA A 26 -22.49 1.05 -0.31
N GLU A 27 -22.17 1.87 0.71
CA GLU A 27 -22.53 1.65 2.13
C GLU A 27 -22.13 0.25 2.65
N ARG A 28 -21.12 -0.36 2.04
CA ARG A 28 -20.64 -1.71 2.38
C ARG A 28 -19.43 -1.60 3.29
N GLU A 29 -19.68 -1.68 4.59
CA GLU A 29 -18.65 -1.67 5.65
C GLU A 29 -17.54 -2.70 5.40
N TRP A 30 -17.88 -3.92 4.95
CA TRP A 30 -16.91 -4.98 4.69
C TRP A 30 -15.88 -4.62 3.60
N LEU A 31 -16.25 -3.80 2.62
CA LEU A 31 -15.34 -3.30 1.57
C LEU A 31 -14.34 -2.27 2.13
N LYS A 32 -14.76 -1.46 3.10
CA LYS A 32 -13.87 -0.53 3.80
C LYS A 32 -12.82 -1.31 4.60
N TYR A 33 -13.23 -2.36 5.33
CA TYR A 33 -12.27 -3.21 6.03
C TYR A 33 -11.31 -3.92 5.07
N PHE A 34 -11.80 -4.35 3.91
CA PHE A 34 -10.96 -5.00 2.90
C PHE A 34 -9.90 -4.05 2.32
N SER A 35 -10.18 -2.73 2.23
CA SER A 35 -9.22 -1.73 1.77
C SER A 35 -8.00 -1.55 2.68
N ILE A 36 -8.09 -1.96 3.96
CA ILE A 36 -7.00 -1.83 4.93
C ILE A 36 -5.83 -2.76 4.57
N VAL A 37 -6.12 -3.97 4.08
CA VAL A 37 -5.09 -4.97 3.74
C VAL A 37 -4.10 -4.46 2.68
N PRO A 38 -4.53 -3.98 1.49
CA PRO A 38 -3.61 -3.41 0.52
C PRO A 38 -2.96 -2.10 1.01
N ALA A 39 -3.61 -1.34 1.89
CA ALA A 39 -3.00 -0.14 2.50
C ALA A 39 -1.76 -0.51 3.31
N ILE A 40 -1.90 -1.47 4.23
CA ILE A 40 -0.82 -1.95 5.09
C ILE A 40 0.32 -2.53 4.25
N ALA A 41 0.00 -3.35 3.25
CA ALA A 41 1.00 -3.92 2.35
C ALA A 41 1.79 -2.83 1.60
N GLY A 42 1.10 -1.82 1.07
CA GLY A 42 1.73 -0.68 0.39
C GLY A 42 2.67 0.10 1.31
N VAL A 43 2.24 0.38 2.55
CA VAL A 43 3.05 1.08 3.57
C VAL A 43 4.28 0.28 3.98
N ILE A 44 4.15 -1.03 4.22
CA ILE A 44 5.29 -1.89 4.57
C ILE A 44 6.35 -1.87 3.46
N ILE A 45 5.94 -1.97 2.20
CA ILE A 45 6.86 -1.93 1.06
C ILE A 45 7.56 -0.57 1.00
N LEU A 46 6.85 0.54 1.25
CA LEU A 46 7.45 1.87 1.34
C LEU A 46 8.50 1.96 2.44
N ILE A 47 8.23 1.40 3.62
CA ILE A 47 9.18 1.36 4.73
C ILE A 47 10.43 0.56 4.34
N VAL A 48 10.26 -0.63 3.73
CA VAL A 48 11.39 -1.45 3.28
C VAL A 48 12.23 -0.71 2.24
N VAL A 49 11.59 -0.04 1.29
CA VAL A 49 12.27 0.78 0.28
C VAL A 49 13.02 1.94 0.94
N ALA A 50 12.41 2.63 1.90
CA ALA A 50 13.02 3.74 2.62
C ALA A 50 14.23 3.26 3.43
N VAL A 51 14.11 2.19 4.22
CA VAL A 51 15.21 1.61 5.00
C VAL A 51 16.38 1.24 4.09
N LYS A 52 16.11 0.62 2.94
CA LYS A 52 17.15 0.28 1.97
C LYS A 52 17.85 1.52 1.39
N TYR A 53 17.14 2.64 1.25
CA TYR A 53 17.70 3.89 0.73
C TYR A 53 18.56 4.63 1.75
N PHE A 54 18.12 4.68 3.01
CA PHE A 54 18.81 5.39 4.10
C PHE A 54 19.91 4.55 4.77
N PHE A 55 19.76 3.23 4.76
CA PHE A 55 20.68 2.29 5.42
C PHE A 55 21.03 1.12 4.50
N PRO A 56 21.79 1.37 3.42
CA PRO A 56 22.11 0.34 2.42
C PRO A 56 23.00 -0.80 2.94
N GLY A 57 23.49 -0.74 4.19
CA GLY A 57 24.34 -1.75 4.81
C GLY A 57 23.67 -2.61 5.90
N ILE A 58 22.38 -2.44 6.17
CA ILE A 58 21.65 -3.19 7.22
C ILE A 58 20.91 -4.43 6.66
N ILE A 59 20.78 -4.55 5.33
CA ILE A 59 20.02 -5.61 4.63
C ILE A 59 20.88 -6.23 3.54
#